data_AF-A0AAE1UUW5-F1
#
_entry.id   AF-A0AAE1UUW5-F1
#
_cell.length_a   1.000
_cell.length_b   1.000
_cell.length_c   1.000
_cell.angle_alpha   90.00
_cell.angle_beta   90.00
_cell.angle_gamma   90.00
#
_symmetry.space_group_name_H-M   'P 1'
#
loop_
_entity.id
_entity.type
_entity.pdbx_description
1 polymer ?
#
loop_
_entity_poly.entity_id
_entity_poly.type
_entity_poly.pdbx_seq_one_letter_code
_entity_poly.pdbx_strand_id
1 'polypeptide(L)'
;MENKKGKGRRKIPMRKIEKQEDRYATFSKRRKGLYKKASELVAECDVDIGIILFSPTGKPFSFFHPTTDAIISRFQNSDMQLSPNTCLVAAHARNRVNQLISRLEELDTIEDAVIAQKNLYDEVIKTRQRGWWESIEQLNADKVTEFEALLNNVVFHMNNRLNQLENGASSSKM
;
A
#
# COMPACT_ATOMS: atom_id res chain seq x y z
N MET A 1 12.92 2.14 28.79
CA MET A 1 11.56 1.67 29.15
C MET A 1 11.23 0.49 28.24
N GLU A 2 11.14 -0.72 28.79
CA GLU A 2 10.81 -1.93 28.00
C GLU A 2 9.40 -1.83 27.42
N ASN A 3 9.29 -1.93 26.09
CA ASN A 3 8.03 -2.10 25.39
C ASN A 3 7.43 -3.46 25.77
N LYS A 4 6.52 -3.49 26.76
CA LYS A 4 5.73 -4.68 27.09
C LYS A 4 4.86 -5.07 25.90
N LYS A 5 5.34 -6.03 25.09
CA LYS A 5 4.57 -6.67 24.02
C LYS A 5 3.30 -7.29 24.63
N GLY A 6 2.14 -6.98 24.05
CA GLY A 6 0.86 -7.52 24.49
C GLY A 6 0.81 -9.05 24.40
N LYS A 7 -0.07 -9.68 25.18
CA LYS A 7 -0.24 -11.14 25.31
C LYS A 7 -0.70 -11.88 24.03
N GLY A 8 -0.63 -11.25 22.85
CA GLY A 8 -1.02 -11.82 21.57
C GLY A 8 -2.50 -12.16 21.43
N ARG A 9 -2.87 -12.81 20.32
CA ARG A 9 -4.22 -13.34 20.10
C ARG A 9 -4.45 -14.55 21.00
N ARG A 10 -5.52 -14.50 21.79
CA ARG A 10 -5.91 -15.61 22.68
C ARG A 10 -7.16 -16.31 22.17
N LYS A 11 -7.19 -17.63 22.32
CA LYS A 11 -8.40 -18.43 22.06
C LYS A 11 -9.46 -18.07 23.11
N ILE A 12 -10.69 -17.85 22.66
CA ILE A 12 -11.85 -17.59 23.52
C ILE A 12 -12.95 -18.63 23.21
N PRO A 13 -13.80 -18.99 24.18
CA PRO A 13 -14.89 -19.92 23.94
C PRO A 13 -15.93 -19.33 22.96
N MET A 14 -16.53 -20.17 22.12
CA MET A 14 -17.59 -19.79 21.17
C MET A 14 -18.96 -19.73 21.87
N ARG A 15 -19.08 -18.78 22.80
CA ARG A 15 -20.31 -18.46 23.53
C ARG A 15 -20.42 -16.94 23.70
N LYS A 16 -21.51 -16.47 24.29
CA LYS A 16 -21.68 -15.04 24.61
C LYS A 16 -20.52 -14.57 25.50
N ILE A 17 -19.91 -13.44 25.14
CA ILE A 17 -18.89 -12.78 25.96
C ILE A 17 -19.62 -11.97 27.02
N GLU A 18 -19.46 -12.31 28.30
CA GLU A 18 -20.20 -11.66 29.39
C GLU A 18 -19.69 -10.26 29.70
N LYS A 19 -18.37 -10.05 29.73
CA LYS A 19 -17.77 -8.74 29.94
C LYS A 19 -18.13 -7.79 28.80
N GLN A 20 -18.83 -6.70 29.14
CA GLN A 20 -19.42 -5.77 28.17
C GLN A 20 -18.38 -5.10 27.28
N GLU A 21 -17.29 -4.58 27.85
CA GLU A 21 -16.19 -3.96 27.11
C GLU A 21 -15.57 -4.93 26.09
N ASP A 22 -15.29 -6.16 26.52
CA ASP A 22 -14.69 -7.19 25.68
C ASP A 22 -15.66 -7.60 24.56
N ARG A 23 -16.96 -7.67 24.88
CA ARG A 23 -18.02 -7.92 23.90
C ARG A 23 -18.10 -6.81 22.86
N TYR A 24 -18.00 -5.53 23.27
CA TYR A 24 -18.03 -4.38 22.37
C TYR A 24 -16.80 -4.33 21.47
N ALA A 25 -15.61 -4.50 22.05
CA ALA A 25 -14.37 -4.56 21.30
C ALA A 25 -14.36 -5.75 20.32
N THR A 26 -14.88 -6.90 20.74
CA THR A 26 -14.98 -8.09 19.88
C THR A 26 -15.98 -7.89 18.76
N PHE A 27 -17.15 -7.30 19.01
CA PHE A 27 -18.11 -6.97 17.96
C PHE A 27 -17.48 -6.08 16.89
N SER A 28 -16.82 -4.99 17.31
CA SER A 28 -16.16 -4.07 16.38
C SER A 28 -15.10 -4.76 15.52
N LYS A 29 -14.25 -5.59 16.14
CA LYS A 29 -13.19 -6.34 15.42
C LYS A 29 -13.77 -7.40 14.48
N ARG A 30 -14.71 -8.22 14.95
CA ARG A 30 -15.34 -9.29 14.15
C ARG A 30 -16.17 -8.72 13.01
N ARG A 31 -16.93 -7.64 13.24
CA ARG A 31 -17.67 -6.94 12.18
C ARG A 31 -16.74 -6.46 11.08
N LYS A 32 -15.63 -5.79 11.44
CA LYS A 32 -14.62 -5.33 10.47
C LYS A 32 -14.03 -6.51 9.69
N GLY A 33 -13.68 -7.60 10.37
CA GLY A 33 -13.16 -8.81 9.72
C GLY A 33 -14.17 -9.49 8.79
N LEU A 34 -15.43 -9.55 9.19
CA LEU A 34 -16.51 -10.10 8.38
C LEU A 34 -16.73 -9.27 7.10
N TYR A 35 -16.75 -7.94 7.21
CA TYR A 35 -16.88 -7.07 6.04
C TYR A 35 -15.69 -7.17 5.11
N LYS A 36 -14.46 -7.30 5.65
CA LYS A 36 -13.27 -7.55 4.83
C LYS A 36 -13.43 -8.84 4.03
N LYS A 37 -13.84 -9.92 4.68
CA LYS A 37 -14.05 -11.22 4.04
C LYS A 37 -15.18 -11.20 3.00
N ALA A 38 -16.26 -10.48 3.27
CA ALA A 38 -17.33 -10.28 2.29
C ALA A 38 -16.84 -9.50 1.06
N SER A 39 -16.05 -8.44 1.27
CA SER A 39 -15.46 -7.67 0.17
C SER A 39 -14.47 -8.50 -0.66
N GLU A 40 -13.65 -9.34 -0.02
CA GLU A 40 -12.77 -10.29 -0.70
C GLU A 40 -13.59 -11.27 -1.54
N LEU A 41 -14.67 -11.84 -0.98
CA LEU A 41 -15.53 -12.76 -1.71
C LEU A 41 -16.22 -12.11 -2.92
N VAL A 42 -16.64 -10.85 -2.80
CA VAL A 42 -17.16 -10.07 -3.94
C VAL A 42 -16.10 -9.91 -5.01
N ALA A 43 -14.87 -9.56 -4.63
CA ALA A 43 -13.79 -9.33 -5.59
C ALA A 43 -13.40 -10.61 -6.35
N GLU A 44 -13.34 -11.75 -5.65
CA GLU A 44 -12.89 -13.03 -6.23
C GLU A 44 -13.99 -13.75 -7.02
N CYS A 45 -15.27 -13.55 -6.67
CA CYS A 45 -16.36 -14.38 -7.20
C CYS A 45 -17.52 -13.60 -7.84
N ASP A 46 -17.51 -12.27 -7.85
CA ASP A 46 -18.61 -11.40 -8.34
C ASP A 46 -20.00 -11.84 -7.81
N VAL A 47 -20.11 -11.95 -6.48
CA VAL A 47 -21.32 -12.45 -5.82
C VAL A 47 -22.17 -11.36 -5.17
N ASP A 48 -23.48 -11.55 -5.21
CA ASP A 48 -24.45 -10.74 -4.48
C ASP A 48 -24.43 -11.08 -2.98
N ILE A 49 -24.16 -10.10 -2.11
CA ILE A 49 -24.05 -10.30 -0.65
C ILE A 49 -24.83 -9.22 0.10
N GLY A 50 -25.64 -9.65 1.08
CA GLY A 50 -26.25 -8.78 2.09
C GLY A 50 -25.95 -9.25 3.50
N ILE A 51 -25.48 -8.34 4.36
CA ILE A 51 -25.18 -8.60 5.77
C ILE A 51 -25.85 -7.50 6.61
N ILE A 52 -26.63 -7.92 7.61
CA ILE A 52 -27.22 -7.02 8.61
C ILE A 52 -26.82 -7.53 10.01
N LEU A 53 -26.31 -6.62 10.84
CA LEU A 53 -25.83 -6.91 12.18
C LEU A 53 -26.36 -5.86 13.15
N PHE A 54 -26.71 -6.26 14.37
CA PHE A 54 -27.00 -5.33 15.46
C PHE A 54 -25.85 -5.35 16.46
N SER A 55 -25.38 -4.18 16.87
CA SER A 55 -24.43 -4.09 17.97
C SER A 55 -25.08 -4.57 19.27
N PRO A 56 -24.27 -4.88 20.30
CA PRO A 56 -24.78 -5.10 21.64
C PRO A 56 -25.59 -3.94 22.24
N THR A 57 -25.56 -2.75 21.63
CA THR A 57 -26.37 -1.57 22.00
C THR A 57 -27.60 -1.40 21.12
N GLY A 58 -27.92 -2.38 20.26
CA GLY A 58 -29.06 -2.33 19.34
C GLY A 58 -28.86 -1.50 18.07
N LYS A 59 -27.65 -0.96 17.81
CA LYS A 59 -27.40 -0.14 16.62
C LYS A 59 -27.20 -1.03 15.39
N PRO A 60 -27.93 -0.82 14.29
CA PRO A 60 -27.75 -1.60 13.06
C PRO A 60 -26.46 -1.22 12.32
N PHE A 61 -25.87 -2.21 11.69
CA PHE A 61 -24.74 -2.10 10.77
C PHE A 61 -24.99 -3.02 9.58
N SER A 62 -24.69 -2.57 8.37
CA SER A 62 -24.91 -3.36 7.17
C SER A 62 -23.75 -3.30 6.18
N PHE A 63 -23.70 -4.32 5.34
CA PHE A 63 -22.85 -4.40 4.15
C PHE A 63 -23.70 -5.00 3.03
N PHE A 64 -23.73 -4.35 1.87
CA PHE A 64 -24.47 -4.81 0.71
C PHE A 64 -23.64 -4.64 -0.54
N HIS A 65 -23.69 -5.64 -1.42
CA HIS A 65 -23.17 -5.59 -2.77
C HIS A 65 -24.13 -6.37 -3.67
N PRO A 66 -24.54 -5.85 -4.84
CA PRO A 66 -24.12 -4.58 -5.44
C PRO A 66 -24.80 -3.35 -4.84
N THR A 67 -26.07 -3.45 -4.47
CA THR A 67 -26.82 -2.38 -3.79
C THR A 67 -27.81 -2.96 -2.81
N THR A 68 -28.17 -2.19 -1.79
CA THR A 68 -29.18 -2.59 -0.80
C THR A 68 -30.51 -2.96 -1.45
N ASP A 69 -31.01 -2.12 -2.38
CA ASP A 69 -32.31 -2.34 -3.00
C ASP A 69 -32.33 -3.58 -3.89
N ALA A 70 -31.25 -3.85 -4.63
CA ALA A 70 -31.14 -5.06 -5.43
C ALA A 70 -31.17 -6.32 -4.56
N ILE A 71 -30.44 -6.30 -3.45
CA ILE A 71 -30.39 -7.42 -2.51
C ILE A 71 -31.72 -7.62 -1.78
N ILE A 72 -32.34 -6.55 -1.29
CA ILE A 72 -33.65 -6.63 -0.61
C ILE A 72 -34.73 -7.11 -1.58
N SER A 73 -34.76 -6.59 -2.82
CA SER A 73 -35.74 -6.99 -3.83
C SER A 73 -35.61 -8.49 -4.16
N ARG A 74 -34.38 -8.97 -4.39
CA ARG A 74 -34.12 -10.40 -4.61
C ARG A 74 -34.47 -11.27 -3.41
N PHE A 75 -34.22 -10.79 -2.19
CA PHE A 75 -34.54 -11.53 -0.97
C PHE A 75 -36.05 -11.65 -0.75
N GLN A 76 -36.80 -10.58 -1.03
CA GLN A 76 -38.25 -10.57 -0.87
C GLN A 76 -38.97 -11.40 -1.94
N ASN A 77 -38.45 -11.40 -3.17
CA ASN A 77 -39.03 -12.14 -4.28
C ASN A 77 -37.93 -12.75 -5.16
N SER A 78 -37.54 -13.98 -4.84
CA SER A 78 -36.46 -14.72 -5.51
C SER A 78 -36.65 -14.82 -7.03
N ASP A 79 -37.90 -14.93 -7.47
CA ASP A 79 -38.28 -15.16 -8.87
C ASP A 79 -38.60 -13.86 -9.63
N MET A 80 -38.59 -12.70 -8.96
CA MET A 80 -38.97 -11.44 -9.57
C MET A 80 -37.76 -10.79 -10.25
N GLN A 81 -37.93 -10.45 -11.53
CA GLN A 81 -36.96 -9.62 -12.22
C GLN A 81 -36.90 -8.24 -11.54
N LEU A 82 -35.68 -7.78 -11.28
CA LEU A 82 -35.45 -6.43 -10.77
C LEU A 82 -36.05 -5.40 -11.73
N SER A 83 -36.60 -4.32 -11.18
CA SER A 83 -36.98 -3.16 -11.98
C SER A 83 -35.80 -2.72 -12.86
N PRO A 84 -36.04 -2.27 -14.10
CA PRO A 84 -34.98 -1.80 -15.01
C PRO A 84 -34.04 -0.78 -14.34
N ASN A 85 -34.60 0.14 -13.56
CA ASN A 85 -33.82 1.15 -12.83
C ASN A 85 -32.90 0.50 -11.79
N THR A 86 -33.41 -0.42 -10.97
CA THR A 86 -32.61 -1.13 -9.95
C THR A 86 -31.51 -1.97 -10.61
N CYS A 87 -31.81 -2.60 -11.75
CA CYS A 87 -30.83 -3.35 -12.52
C CYS A 87 -29.68 -2.45 -13.03
N LEU A 88 -30.00 -1.29 -13.61
CA LEU A 88 -29.02 -0.31 -14.06
C LEU A 88 -28.14 0.21 -12.91
N VAL A 89 -28.73 0.55 -11.77
CA VAL A 89 -27.98 1.04 -10.60
C VAL A 89 -27.07 -0.06 -10.04
N ALA A 90 -27.55 -1.30 -9.98
CA ALA A 90 -26.75 -2.44 -9.54
C ALA A 90 -25.58 -2.72 -10.49
N ALA A 91 -25.82 -2.71 -11.81
CA ALA A 91 -24.77 -2.89 -12.81
C ALA A 91 -23.71 -1.80 -12.72
N HIS A 92 -24.12 -0.54 -12.54
CA HIS A 92 -23.19 0.57 -12.33
C HIS A 92 -22.35 0.40 -11.04
N ALA A 93 -22.97 -0.05 -9.94
CA ALA A 93 -22.26 -0.33 -8.70
C ALA A 93 -21.21 -1.45 -8.87
N ARG A 94 -21.55 -2.54 -9.59
CA ARG A 94 -20.60 -3.61 -9.93
C ARG A 94 -19.44 -3.10 -10.76
N ASN A 95 -19.73 -2.36 -11.83
CA ASN A 95 -18.70 -1.79 -12.70
C ASN A 95 -17.73 -0.91 -11.91
N ARG A 96 -18.23 -0.10 -10.98
CA ARG A 96 -17.38 0.72 -10.12
C ARG A 96 -16.49 -0.11 -9.20
N VAL A 97 -17.01 -1.21 -8.64
CA VAL A 97 -16.19 -2.12 -7.81
C VAL A 97 -15.11 -2.79 -8.64
N ASN A 98 -15.45 -3.30 -9.83
CA ASN A 98 -14.50 -3.95 -10.72
C ASN A 98 -13.39 -2.98 -11.18
N GLN A 99 -13.75 -1.73 -11.50
CA GLN A 99 -12.76 -0.69 -11.80
C GLN A 99 -11.79 -0.42 -10.64
N LEU A 100 -12.27 -0.46 -9.40
CA LEU A 100 -11.42 -0.29 -8.23
C LEU A 100 -10.52 -1.50 -8.00
N ILE A 101 -11.02 -2.71 -8.25
CA ILE A 101 -10.22 -3.95 -8.17
C ILE A 101 -9.08 -3.91 -9.19
N SER A 102 -9.35 -3.61 -10.46
CA SER A 102 -8.29 -3.50 -11.48
C SER A 102 -7.24 -2.44 -11.12
N ARG A 103 -7.65 -1.30 -10.56
CA ARG A 103 -6.68 -0.29 -10.08
C ARG A 103 -5.83 -0.76 -8.90
N LEU A 104 -6.39 -1.60 -8.02
CA LEU A 104 -5.62 -2.19 -6.93
C LEU A 104 -4.58 -3.18 -7.46
N GLU A 105 -4.95 -4.02 -8.43
CA GLU A 105 -4.02 -4.94 -9.10
C GLU A 105 -2.87 -4.18 -9.77
N GLU A 106 -3.16 -3.07 -10.47
CA GLU A 106 -2.13 -2.20 -11.05
C GLU A 106 -1.16 -1.67 -9.98
N LEU A 107 -1.68 -1.19 -8.84
CA LEU A 107 -0.85 -0.67 -7.76
C LEU A 107 0.03 -1.75 -7.12
N ASP A 108 -0.50 -2.97 -6.92
CA ASP A 108 0.27 -4.10 -6.37
C ASP A 108 1.45 -4.45 -7.30
N THR A 109 1.24 -4.46 -8.62
CA THR A 109 2.36 -4.71 -9.57
C THR A 109 3.44 -3.65 -9.53
N ILE A 110 3.07 -2.38 -9.30
CA ILE A 110 4.03 -1.28 -9.16
C ILE A 110 4.79 -1.43 -7.85
N GLU A 111 4.12 -1.76 -6.76
CA GLU A 111 4.76 -1.98 -5.46
C GLU A 111 5.80 -3.10 -5.55
N ASP A 112 5.44 -4.23 -6.15
CA ASP A 112 6.36 -5.35 -6.37
C ASP A 112 7.58 -4.96 -7.21
N ALA A 113 7.37 -4.18 -8.28
CA ALA A 113 8.46 -3.69 -9.13
C ALA A 113 9.40 -2.74 -8.36
N VAL A 114 8.85 -1.85 -7.53
CA VAL A 114 9.64 -0.93 -6.68
C VAL A 114 10.44 -1.71 -5.63
N ILE A 115 9.83 -2.71 -5.00
CA ILE A 115 10.51 -3.59 -4.04
C ILE A 115 11.65 -4.34 -4.73
N ALA A 116 11.41 -4.91 -5.91
CA ALA A 116 12.44 -5.61 -6.68
C ALA A 116 13.60 -4.69 -7.06
N GLN A 117 13.31 -3.48 -7.55
CA GLN A 117 14.34 -2.49 -7.89
C GLN A 117 15.17 -2.07 -6.67
N LYS A 118 14.51 -1.85 -5.53
CA LYS A 118 15.21 -1.53 -4.28
C LYS A 118 16.14 -2.67 -3.86
N ASN A 119 15.67 -3.91 -3.92
CA ASN A 119 16.48 -5.07 -3.56
C ASN A 119 17.71 -5.21 -4.47
N LEU A 120 17.57 -4.97 -5.78
CA LEU A 120 18.70 -4.93 -6.72
C LEU A 120 19.71 -3.84 -6.35
N TYR A 121 19.22 -2.63 -6.04
CA TYR A 121 20.09 -1.53 -5.63
C TYR A 121 20.84 -1.84 -4.34
N ASP A 122 20.16 -2.42 -3.35
CA ASP A 122 20.77 -2.85 -2.08
C ASP A 122 21.83 -3.95 -2.30
N GLU A 123 21.63 -4.85 -3.26
CA GLU A 123 22.61 -5.89 -3.63
C GLU A 123 23.84 -5.30 -4.31
N VAL A 124 23.65 -4.39 -5.29
CA VAL A 124 24.75 -3.66 -5.94
C VAL A 124 25.60 -2.90 -4.92
N ILE A 125 24.97 -2.24 -3.94
CA ILE A 125 25.71 -1.55 -2.86
C ILE A 125 26.54 -2.52 -2.03
N LYS A 126 26.04 -3.73 -1.77
CA LYS A 126 26.76 -4.74 -0.96
C LYS A 126 27.92 -5.39 -1.71
N THR A 127 27.75 -5.68 -3.00
CA THR A 127 28.77 -6.36 -3.82
C THR A 127 29.77 -5.41 -4.44
N ARG A 128 29.48 -4.11 -4.48
CA ARG A 128 30.42 -3.09 -4.93
C ARG A 128 31.65 -3.07 -4.02
N GLN A 129 32.82 -3.00 -4.65
CA GLN A 129 34.06 -2.78 -3.92
C GLN A 129 33.96 -1.42 -3.23
N ARG A 130 33.85 -1.44 -1.90
CA ARG A 130 33.68 -0.25 -1.08
C ARG A 130 34.90 0.65 -1.27
N GLY A 131 34.68 1.85 -1.78
CA GLY A 131 35.75 2.82 -1.91
C GLY A 131 36.31 3.16 -0.53
N TRP A 132 37.62 3.31 -0.40
CA TRP A 132 38.26 3.66 0.89
C TRP A 132 37.74 5.00 1.46
N TRP A 133 37.19 5.88 0.62
CA TRP A 133 36.53 7.12 1.00
C TRP A 133 35.13 6.93 1.65
N GLU A 134 34.57 5.71 1.64
CA GLU A 134 33.27 5.39 2.24
C GLU A 134 33.37 5.04 3.75
N SER A 135 34.59 5.04 4.30
CA SER A 135 34.82 4.90 5.74
C SER A 135 35.89 5.88 6.21
N ILE A 136 35.43 7.02 6.75
CA ILE A 136 36.28 8.10 7.26
C ILE A 136 37.25 7.59 8.36
N GLU A 137 36.84 6.56 9.11
CA GLU A 137 37.65 5.93 10.16
C GLU A 137 38.89 5.19 9.63
N GLN A 138 38.94 4.85 8.34
CA GLN A 138 40.08 4.14 7.72
C GLN A 138 41.11 5.08 7.07
N LEU A 139 40.91 6.39 7.21
CA LEU A 139 41.78 7.42 6.63
C LEU A 139 42.95 7.73 7.56
N ASN A 140 44.18 7.58 7.05
CA ASN A 140 45.39 8.11 7.66
C ASN A 140 45.81 9.41 6.92
N ALA A 141 46.74 10.17 7.51
CA ALA A 141 47.16 11.47 6.99
C ALA A 141 47.62 11.40 5.51
N ASP A 142 48.35 10.35 5.15
CA ASP A 142 48.85 10.15 3.78
C ASP A 142 47.70 9.95 2.79
N LYS A 143 46.71 9.11 3.11
CA LYS A 143 45.53 8.89 2.26
C LYS A 143 44.64 10.13 2.14
N VAL A 144 44.55 10.95 3.19
CA VAL A 144 43.80 12.22 3.13
C VAL A 144 44.48 13.20 2.17
N THR A 145 45.81 13.26 2.21
CA THR A 145 46.59 14.15 1.34
C THR A 145 46.51 13.70 -0.13
N GLU A 146 46.57 12.39 -0.37
CA GLU A 146 46.34 11.82 -1.70
C GLU A 146 44.92 12.10 -2.21
N PHE A 147 43.91 12.00 -1.34
CA PHE A 147 42.52 12.36 -1.67
C PHE A 147 42.39 13.81 -2.11
N GLU A 148 42.99 14.72 -1.34
CA GLU A 148 42.93 16.15 -1.58
C GLU A 148 43.58 16.51 -2.92
N ALA A 149 44.73 15.93 -3.23
CA ALA A 149 45.38 16.09 -4.53
C ALA A 149 44.48 15.61 -5.69
N LEU A 150 43.80 14.48 -5.51
CA LEU A 150 42.89 13.91 -6.51
C LEU A 150 41.67 14.81 -6.72
N LEU A 151 41.04 15.30 -5.65
CA LEU A 151 39.93 16.25 -5.73
C LEU A 151 40.35 17.56 -6.41
N ASN A 152 41.50 18.12 -6.04
CA ASN A 152 42.03 19.34 -6.66
C ASN A 152 42.27 19.15 -8.17
N ASN A 153 42.76 17.97 -8.57
CA ASN A 153 42.96 17.64 -9.97
C ASN A 153 41.62 17.55 -10.74
N VAL A 154 40.61 16.90 -10.16
CA VAL A 154 39.26 16.82 -10.76
C VAL A 154 38.63 18.21 -10.88
N VAL A 155 38.70 19.02 -9.83
CA VAL A 155 38.21 20.41 -9.85
C VAL A 155 38.92 21.23 -10.91
N PHE A 156 40.24 21.09 -11.04
CA PHE A 156 41.02 21.74 -12.09
C PHE A 156 40.53 21.36 -13.49
N HIS A 157 40.32 20.06 -13.75
CA HIS A 157 39.81 19.60 -15.04
C HIS A 157 38.38 20.10 -15.32
N MET A 158 37.50 20.10 -14.32
CA MET A 158 36.14 20.63 -14.45
C MET A 158 36.14 22.12 -14.76
N ASN A 159 36.95 22.92 -14.06
CA ASN A 159 37.08 24.36 -14.31
C ASN A 159 37.65 24.63 -15.71
N ASN A 160 38.64 23.86 -16.14
CA ASN A 160 39.20 24.00 -17.47
C ASN A 160 38.16 23.68 -18.56
N ARG A 161 37.32 22.65 -18.32
CA ARG A 161 36.20 22.32 -19.22
C ARG A 161 35.11 23.39 -19.23
N LEU A 162 34.79 23.97 -18.07
CA LEU A 162 33.85 25.08 -17.94
C LEU A 162 34.32 26.30 -18.74
N ASN A 163 35.58 26.70 -18.57
CA ASN A 163 36.19 27.82 -19.29
C ASN A 163 36.18 27.61 -20.81
N GLN A 164 36.40 26.37 -21.28
CA GLN A 164 36.29 26.05 -22.71
C GLN A 164 34.86 26.24 -23.24
N LEU A 165 33.84 25.89 -22.45
CA LEU A 165 32.44 26.05 -22.82
C LEU A 165 31.99 27.53 -22.81
N GLU A 166 32.47 28.33 -21.84
CA GLU A 166 32.17 29.76 -21.76
C GLU A 166 32.87 30.58 -22.86
N ASN A 167 34.12 30.24 -23.18
CA ASN A 167 34.86 30.87 -24.27
C ASN A 167 34.34 30.45 -25.65
N GLY A 168 33.83 29.21 -25.78
CA GLY A 168 33.13 28.75 -26.98
C GLY A 168 31.78 29.44 -27.20
N ALA A 169 31.05 29.79 -26.13
CA ALA A 169 29.80 30.55 -26.21
C ALA A 169 30.00 32.02 -26.62
N SER A 170 31.16 32.60 -26.32
CA SER A 170 31.51 33.98 -26.70
C SER A 170 31.96 34.11 -28.16
N SER A 171 32.40 33.03 -28.80
CA SER A 171 32.79 33.02 -30.22
C SER A 171 31.62 32.78 -31.20
N SER A 172 30.41 32.47 -30.71
CA SER A 172 29.20 32.25 -31.53
C SER A 172 28.29 33.49 -31.62
N LYS A 173 28.74 34.63 -31.07
CA LYS A 173 28.11 35.95 -31.23
C LYS A 173 29.09 36.94 -31.88
N MET A 174 29.60 36.60 -33.06
CA MET A 174 30.09 37.58 -34.05
C MET A 174 29.66 37.11 -35.44
#